data_AF-A0A9D5VRS1-F1
#
_entry.id   AF-A0A9D5VRS1-F1
#
_cell.length_a   1.000
_cell.length_b   1.000
_cell.length_c   1.000
_cell.angle_alpha   90.00
_cell.angle_beta   90.00
_cell.angle_gamma   90.00
#
_symmetry.space_group_name_H-M   'P 1'
#
loop_
_entity.id
_entity.type
_entity.pdbx_description
1 polymer ?
#
loop_
_entity_poly.entity_id
_entity_poly.type
_entity_poly.pdbx_seq_one_letter_code
_entity_poly.pdbx_strand_id
1 'polypeptide(L)'
;MIKESILNVNKALSRTLISLADYVINPYRGCTFGCIYCYTQYNKNILKKKEKWGDFIEIKKDIPLLLDKELKLISPKKVLMGSTTEIFQYPELKYGITQKILEILKSHNIPFVILTKSYLIKDFAHILSYHPSNKIYFTFMFSDENIRKLFEPNDSSLERRKESISALLKNNVNTKIHIGPFIPYTDDLANLFSLIPDGIKDVQIEIYNSKVGNISNLVSMVKDKISIDTAKKIEEVYRSKENYDLFVEDTKKEADLVNKKHGFNINIVVPRFDSCYNNNEIKY
;
A
#
# COMPACT_ATOMS: atom_id res chain seq x y z
N MET A 1 1.92 23.71 2.41
CA MET A 1 3.23 23.51 1.73
C MET A 1 3.89 22.32 2.39
N ILE A 2 4.34 21.31 1.62
CA ILE A 2 4.99 20.12 2.19
C ILE A 2 6.35 20.50 2.79
N LYS A 3 6.62 20.09 4.02
CA LYS A 3 7.92 20.26 4.65
C LYS A 3 8.89 19.16 4.20
N GLU A 4 9.92 19.54 3.47
CA GLU A 4 10.98 18.64 3.02
C GLU A 4 12.21 18.74 3.94
N SER A 5 12.81 17.62 4.30
CA SER A 5 14.11 17.58 5.00
C SER A 5 14.98 16.42 4.53
N ILE A 6 16.31 16.54 4.63
CA ILE A 6 17.22 15.44 4.31
C ILE A 6 17.38 14.54 5.54
N LEU A 7 17.36 13.24 5.33
CA LEU A 7 17.63 12.23 6.34
C LEU A 7 18.79 11.35 5.87
N ASN A 8 19.94 11.54 6.50
CA ASN A 8 21.11 10.69 6.26
C ASN A 8 20.86 9.31 6.87
N VAL A 9 21.24 8.27 6.14
CA VAL A 9 21.14 6.87 6.58
C VAL A 9 22.45 6.17 6.31
N ASN A 10 22.72 5.09 7.04
CA ASN A 10 23.92 4.27 6.86
C ASN A 10 23.63 2.93 6.16
N LYS A 11 22.38 2.67 5.79
CA LYS A 11 21.93 1.44 5.15
C LYS A 11 20.76 1.69 4.19
N ALA A 12 20.76 1.01 3.05
CA ALA A 12 19.68 1.02 2.07
C ALA A 12 18.66 -0.12 2.32
N LEU A 13 19.14 -1.35 2.54
CA LEU A 13 18.31 -2.55 2.65
C LEU A 13 18.13 -3.01 4.10
N SER A 14 16.89 -3.20 4.53
CA SER A 14 16.56 -3.86 5.80
C SER A 14 15.97 -5.23 5.54
N ARG A 15 16.26 -6.25 6.36
CA ARG A 15 15.51 -7.51 6.29
C ARG A 15 14.06 -7.28 6.67
N THR A 16 13.14 -8.03 6.07
CA THR A 16 11.71 -7.91 6.35
C THR A 16 11.09 -9.29 6.62
N LEU A 17 10.02 -9.29 7.41
CA LEU A 17 9.17 -10.46 7.64
C LEU A 17 7.92 -10.45 6.74
N ILE A 18 7.77 -9.42 5.89
CA ILE A 18 6.70 -9.34 4.91
C ILE A 18 6.98 -10.40 3.84
N SER A 19 6.04 -11.34 3.67
CA SER A 19 6.18 -12.50 2.77
C SER A 19 6.43 -12.18 1.29
N LEU A 20 6.31 -10.91 0.90
CA LEU A 20 6.55 -10.43 -0.47
C LEU A 20 8.04 -10.40 -0.86
N ALA A 21 8.97 -10.29 0.10
CA ALA A 21 10.40 -10.12 -0.18
C ALA A 21 11.30 -10.48 1.02
N ASP A 22 12.60 -10.66 0.78
CA ASP A 22 13.57 -10.91 1.87
C ASP A 22 14.10 -9.61 2.48
N TYR A 23 14.12 -8.54 1.67
CA TYR A 23 14.59 -7.22 2.04
C TYR A 23 13.60 -6.15 1.64
N VAL A 24 13.72 -4.99 2.28
CA VAL A 24 12.93 -3.81 2.02
C VAL A 24 13.79 -2.58 1.86
N ILE A 25 13.38 -1.70 0.96
CA ILE A 25 14.00 -0.40 0.72
C ILE A 25 12.94 0.69 0.77
N ASN A 26 13.23 1.77 1.49
CA ASN A 26 12.31 2.90 1.69
C ASN A 26 13.05 4.20 1.37
N PRO A 27 12.91 4.75 0.14
CA PRO A 27 13.63 5.96 -0.31
C PRO A 27 13.29 7.21 0.50
N TYR A 28 12.12 7.22 1.13
CA TYR A 28 11.59 8.33 1.90
C TYR A 28 11.18 7.87 3.31
N ARG A 29 11.00 8.84 4.22
CA ARG A 29 10.23 8.67 5.46
C ARG A 29 9.11 9.72 5.48
N GLY A 30 7.88 9.29 5.72
CA GLY A 30 6.69 10.10 5.49
C GLY A 30 6.10 9.85 4.11
N CYS A 31 4.93 10.42 3.84
CA CYS A 31 4.22 10.28 2.59
C CYS A 31 3.28 11.47 2.38
N THR A 32 3.42 12.16 1.25
CA THR A 32 2.64 13.36 0.94
C THR A 32 1.20 13.06 0.52
N PHE A 33 0.88 11.78 0.25
CA PHE A 33 -0.50 11.35 -0.04
C PHE A 33 -1.42 11.50 1.17
N GLY A 34 -0.86 11.38 2.38
CA GLY A 34 -1.59 11.69 3.62
C GLY A 34 -2.83 10.83 3.86
N CYS A 35 -2.88 9.60 3.33
CA CYS A 35 -4.04 8.73 3.50
C CYS A 35 -4.33 8.54 4.99
N ILE A 36 -5.55 8.85 5.39
CA ILE A 36 -5.87 9.06 6.81
C ILE A 36 -5.94 7.73 7.59
N TYR A 37 -6.14 6.61 6.90
CA TYR A 37 -6.13 5.26 7.47
C TYR A 37 -4.72 4.63 7.51
N CYS A 38 -3.69 5.32 7.03
CA CYS A 38 -2.37 4.72 6.80
C CYS A 38 -1.72 4.28 8.11
N TYR A 39 -1.30 3.01 8.22
CA TYR A 39 -0.62 2.50 9.42
C TYR A 39 0.72 3.20 9.69
N THR A 40 1.39 3.71 8.66
CA THR A 40 2.73 4.30 8.79
C THR A 40 2.73 5.58 9.63
N GLN A 41 1.58 6.26 9.76
CA GLN A 41 1.43 7.44 10.61
C GLN A 41 1.64 7.12 12.10
N TYR A 42 1.47 5.86 12.52
CA TYR A 42 1.66 5.41 13.90
C TYR A 42 3.09 4.93 14.19
N ASN A 43 4.01 5.05 13.23
CA ASN A 43 5.42 4.75 13.48
C ASN A 43 6.02 5.75 14.48
N LYS A 44 6.79 5.28 15.47
CA LYS A 44 7.42 6.15 16.50
C LYS A 44 8.21 7.33 15.93
N ASN A 45 8.89 7.17 14.79
CA ASN A 45 9.65 8.26 14.18
C ASN A 45 8.77 9.29 13.45
N ILE A 46 7.56 8.88 13.06
CA ILE A 46 6.53 9.74 12.48
C ILE A 46 5.77 10.47 13.58
N LEU A 47 5.38 9.80 14.66
CA LEU A 47 4.69 10.40 15.81
C LEU A 47 5.49 11.52 16.51
N LYS A 48 6.81 11.52 16.37
CA LYS A 48 7.70 12.59 16.89
C LYS A 48 7.71 13.86 16.02
N LYS A 49 7.10 13.82 14.83
CA LYS A 49 7.03 14.98 13.93
C LYS A 49 6.02 15.98 14.47
N LYS A 50 6.33 17.27 14.28
CA LYS A 50 5.42 18.37 14.66
C LYS A 50 4.37 18.60 13.57
N GLU A 51 4.71 18.20 12.35
CA GLU A 51 3.91 18.33 11.16
C GLU A 51 2.79 17.29 11.14
N LYS A 52 1.63 17.66 10.58
CA LYS A 52 0.52 16.75 10.39
C LYS A 52 0.90 15.66 9.38
N TRP A 53 0.33 14.46 9.54
CA TRP A 53 0.46 13.40 8.54
C TRP A 53 0.02 13.89 7.15
N GLY A 54 0.85 13.66 6.14
CA GLY A 54 0.65 14.19 4.79
C GLY A 54 1.41 15.48 4.49
N ASP A 55 1.84 16.24 5.51
CA ASP A 55 2.43 17.59 5.34
C ASP A 55 3.96 17.61 5.44
N PHE A 56 4.63 16.45 5.52
CA PHE A 56 6.09 16.37 5.58
C PHE A 56 6.64 15.14 4.85
N ILE A 57 7.92 15.23 4.48
CA ILE A 57 8.69 14.12 3.94
C ILE A 57 10.17 14.29 4.27
N GLU A 58 10.81 13.20 4.68
CA GLU A 58 12.26 13.11 4.79
C GLU A 58 12.86 12.33 3.61
N ILE A 59 13.84 12.92 2.95
CA ILE A 59 14.48 12.42 1.74
C ILE A 59 15.80 11.75 2.10
N LYS A 60 15.96 10.47 1.74
CA LYS A 60 17.19 9.71 2.01
C LYS A 60 18.08 9.65 0.78
N LYS A 61 18.77 10.76 0.51
CA LYS A 61 19.58 10.96 -0.72
C LYS A 61 20.70 9.92 -0.90
N ASP A 62 21.22 9.36 0.18
CA ASP A 62 22.34 8.42 0.14
C ASP A 62 21.94 6.99 -0.25
N ILE A 63 20.64 6.67 -0.27
CA ILE A 63 20.16 5.31 -0.51
C ILE A 63 20.69 4.68 -1.81
N PRO A 64 20.69 5.35 -2.98
CA PRO A 64 21.21 4.74 -4.20
C PRO A 64 22.68 4.33 -4.07
N LEU A 65 23.53 5.19 -3.51
CA LEU A 65 24.95 4.89 -3.32
C LEU A 65 25.14 3.70 -2.35
N LEU A 66 24.37 3.66 -1.26
CA LEU A 66 24.42 2.58 -0.28
C LEU A 66 23.91 1.27 -0.88
N LEU A 67 22.84 1.31 -1.67
CA LEU A 67 22.28 0.14 -2.32
C LEU A 67 23.30 -0.53 -3.25
N ASP A 68 23.97 0.23 -4.11
CA ASP A 68 24.97 -0.34 -5.03
C ASP A 68 26.15 -0.98 -4.27
N LYS A 69 26.55 -0.40 -3.13
CA LYS A 69 27.58 -0.99 -2.26
C LYS A 69 27.10 -2.27 -1.58
N GLU A 70 25.88 -2.26 -1.05
CA GLU A 70 25.29 -3.42 -0.37
C GLU A 70 25.10 -4.61 -1.32
N LEU A 71 24.61 -4.38 -2.55
CA LEU A 71 24.37 -5.44 -3.53
C LEU A 71 25.64 -6.12 -4.06
N LYS A 72 26.82 -5.52 -3.85
CA LYS A 72 28.12 -6.19 -4.10
C LYS A 72 28.46 -7.24 -3.04
N LEU A 73 27.82 -7.17 -1.87
CA LEU A 73 28.09 -8.05 -0.73
C LEU A 73 26.95 -9.04 -0.49
N ILE A 74 25.73 -8.70 -0.88
CA ILE A 74 24.53 -9.54 -0.72
C ILE A 74 23.75 -9.63 -2.02
N SER A 75 23.11 -10.77 -2.26
CA SER A 75 22.20 -10.97 -3.40
C SER A 75 20.79 -11.31 -2.89
N PRO A 76 19.94 -10.31 -2.60
CA PRO A 76 18.54 -10.52 -2.23
C PRO A 76 17.80 -11.33 -3.31
N LYS A 77 16.94 -12.29 -2.94
CA LYS A 77 16.10 -12.96 -3.95
C LYS A 77 15.00 -12.04 -4.45
N LYS A 78 14.58 -11.08 -3.61
CA LYS A 78 13.59 -10.05 -3.94
C LYS A 78 13.66 -8.88 -2.96
N VAL A 79 13.37 -7.68 -3.45
CA VAL A 79 13.28 -6.45 -2.64
C VAL A 79 11.86 -5.88 -2.68
N LEU A 80 11.25 -5.64 -1.52
CA LEU A 80 10.03 -4.85 -1.41
C LEU A 80 10.38 -3.36 -1.39
N MET A 81 9.78 -2.59 -2.27
CA MET A 81 10.00 -1.16 -2.35
C MET A 81 8.83 -0.41 -1.72
N GLY A 82 9.12 0.52 -0.80
CA GLY A 82 8.10 1.42 -0.26
C GLY A 82 7.20 0.84 0.84
N SER A 83 7.66 -0.13 1.62
CA SER A 83 6.83 -0.71 2.69
C SER A 83 6.38 0.27 3.77
N THR A 84 6.91 1.49 3.82
CA THR A 84 6.48 2.52 4.77
C THR A 84 6.33 3.89 4.13
N THR A 85 6.24 3.95 2.79
CA THR A 85 6.14 5.20 2.03
C THR A 85 5.71 4.92 0.59
N GLU A 86 4.92 5.79 -0.02
CA GLU A 86 4.74 5.77 -1.48
C GLU A 86 6.03 6.22 -2.15
N ILE A 87 6.57 5.41 -3.06
CA ILE A 87 7.86 5.70 -3.71
C ILE A 87 7.67 6.64 -4.91
N PHE A 88 6.50 6.62 -5.55
CA PHE A 88 6.17 7.49 -6.68
C PHE A 88 5.30 8.68 -6.25
N GLN A 89 5.73 9.43 -5.23
CA GLN A 89 5.05 10.66 -4.77
C GLN A 89 5.69 11.91 -5.37
N TYR A 90 5.05 13.09 -5.28
CA TYR A 90 5.53 14.33 -5.94
C TYR A 90 7.02 14.68 -5.72
N PRO A 91 7.60 14.52 -4.50
CA PRO A 91 9.04 14.70 -4.31
C PRO A 91 9.94 13.84 -5.21
N GLU A 92 9.49 12.67 -5.68
CA GLU A 92 10.24 11.85 -6.64
C GLU A 92 10.55 12.61 -7.93
N LEU A 93 9.65 13.48 -8.41
CA LEU A 93 9.87 14.30 -9.61
C LEU A 93 11.07 15.24 -9.48
N LYS A 94 11.42 15.63 -8.26
CA LYS A 94 12.56 16.50 -7.94
C LYS A 94 13.82 15.70 -7.62
N TYR A 95 13.69 14.60 -6.88
CA TYR A 95 14.83 13.89 -6.29
C TYR A 95 15.29 12.65 -7.07
N GLY A 96 14.39 12.02 -7.84
CA GLY A 96 14.71 10.87 -8.70
C GLY A 96 15.36 9.69 -7.96
N ILE A 97 15.00 9.47 -6.69
CA ILE A 97 15.67 8.44 -5.86
C ILE A 97 15.16 7.06 -6.23
N THR A 98 13.85 6.93 -6.43
CA THR A 98 13.22 5.67 -6.84
C THR A 98 13.72 5.24 -8.20
N GLN A 99 13.85 6.17 -9.16
CA GLN A 99 14.44 5.87 -10.46
C GLN A 99 15.84 5.26 -10.34
N LYS A 100 16.73 5.90 -9.57
CA LYS A 100 18.10 5.42 -9.36
C LYS A 100 18.13 4.05 -8.68
N ILE A 101 17.24 3.81 -7.72
CA ILE A 101 17.10 2.50 -7.09
C ILE A 101 16.70 1.44 -8.12
N LEU A 102 15.73 1.71 -8.99
CA LEU A 102 15.27 0.79 -10.03
C LEU A 102 16.40 0.49 -11.04
N GLU A 103 17.17 1.49 -11.45
CA GLU A 103 18.33 1.33 -12.33
C GLU A 103 19.41 0.44 -11.71
N ILE A 104 19.69 0.61 -10.41
CA ILE A 104 20.65 -0.23 -9.67
C ILE A 104 20.12 -1.66 -9.51
N LEU A 105 18.85 -1.84 -9.14
CA LEU A 105 18.26 -3.19 -9.05
C LEU A 105 18.31 -3.90 -10.40
N LYS A 106 18.09 -3.16 -11.50
CA LYS A 106 18.22 -3.66 -12.87
C LYS A 106 19.66 -4.07 -13.20
N SER A 107 20.65 -3.26 -12.89
CA SER A 107 22.06 -3.58 -13.19
C SER A 107 22.57 -4.80 -12.42
N HIS A 108 22.05 -5.04 -11.22
CA HIS A 108 22.33 -6.22 -10.40
C HIS A 108 21.37 -7.40 -10.65
N ASN A 109 20.43 -7.27 -11.60
CA ASN A 109 19.39 -8.24 -11.91
C ASN A 109 18.57 -8.73 -10.68
N ILE A 110 18.33 -7.83 -9.72
CA ILE A 110 17.56 -8.13 -8.51
C ILE A 110 16.09 -7.79 -8.76
N PRO A 111 15.14 -8.73 -8.59
CA PRO A 111 13.74 -8.43 -8.77
C PRO A 111 13.13 -7.70 -7.57
N PHE A 112 12.01 -7.03 -7.81
CA PHE A 112 11.31 -6.27 -6.77
C PHE A 112 9.80 -6.52 -6.72
N VAL A 113 9.19 -6.08 -5.62
CA VAL A 113 7.74 -5.87 -5.49
C VAL A 113 7.49 -4.40 -5.15
N ILE A 114 6.51 -3.81 -5.80
CA ILE A 114 6.01 -2.46 -5.50
C ILE A 114 4.52 -2.55 -5.20
N LEU A 115 4.08 -1.90 -4.12
CA LEU A 115 2.69 -1.56 -3.90
C LEU A 115 2.56 -0.06 -4.12
N THR A 116 1.62 0.38 -4.96
CA THR A 116 1.44 1.80 -5.27
C THR A 116 -0.01 2.17 -5.47
N LYS A 117 -0.33 3.44 -5.25
CA LYS A 117 -1.57 4.10 -5.69
C LYS A 117 -1.31 5.23 -6.68
N SER A 118 -0.03 5.52 -6.94
CA SER A 118 0.38 6.70 -7.67
C SER A 118 0.27 6.54 -9.18
N TYR A 119 -0.30 7.55 -9.84
CA TYR A 119 -0.31 7.64 -11.28
C TYR A 119 1.07 7.92 -11.89
N LEU A 120 2.04 8.41 -11.10
CA LEU A 120 3.39 8.72 -11.59
C LEU A 120 4.17 7.46 -12.01
N ILE A 121 3.78 6.27 -11.53
CA ILE A 121 4.45 5.02 -11.91
C ILE A 121 4.44 4.76 -13.42
N LYS A 122 3.46 5.29 -14.16
CA LYS A 122 3.35 5.09 -15.61
C LYS A 122 4.57 5.61 -16.37
N ASP A 123 5.20 6.67 -15.87
CA ASP A 123 6.40 7.27 -16.48
C ASP A 123 7.63 6.37 -16.32
N PHE A 124 7.60 5.43 -15.37
CA PHE A 124 8.65 4.46 -15.10
C PHE A 124 8.44 3.11 -15.79
N ALA A 125 7.35 2.92 -16.55
CA ALA A 125 6.98 1.62 -17.13
C ALA A 125 8.13 0.92 -17.90
N HIS A 126 8.96 1.71 -18.59
CA HIS A 126 10.10 1.25 -19.38
C HIS A 126 11.22 0.55 -18.58
N ILE A 127 11.30 0.76 -17.26
CA ILE A 127 12.27 0.09 -16.36
C ILE A 127 11.63 -0.92 -15.41
N LEU A 128 10.33 -1.18 -15.49
CA LEU A 128 9.67 -2.08 -14.54
C LEU A 128 9.62 -3.55 -15.00
N SER A 129 9.75 -3.82 -16.30
CA SER A 129 9.58 -5.15 -16.90
C SER A 129 10.87 -5.94 -17.17
N TYR A 130 12.04 -5.47 -16.69
CA TYR A 130 13.32 -6.15 -17.00
C TYR A 130 13.49 -7.55 -16.39
N HIS A 131 12.67 -7.92 -15.39
CA HIS A 131 12.77 -9.21 -14.72
C HIS A 131 11.37 -9.83 -14.53
N PRO A 132 11.14 -11.11 -14.87
CA PRO A 132 9.80 -11.74 -14.83
C PRO A 132 9.20 -11.82 -13.41
N SER A 133 10.06 -11.92 -12.39
CA SER A 133 9.66 -11.89 -10.97
C SER A 133 9.33 -10.49 -10.42
N ASN A 134 9.48 -9.41 -11.21
CA ASN A 134 8.99 -8.09 -10.81
C ASN A 134 7.47 -8.13 -10.70
N LYS A 135 6.92 -7.51 -9.66
CA LYS A 135 5.46 -7.45 -9.44
C LYS A 135 5.06 -6.06 -9.00
N ILE A 136 4.05 -5.49 -9.66
CA ILE A 136 3.39 -4.26 -9.25
C ILE A 136 2.01 -4.60 -8.73
N TYR A 137 1.71 -4.21 -7.49
CA TYR A 137 0.39 -4.24 -6.90
C TYR A 137 -0.18 -2.82 -6.94
N PHE A 138 -1.10 -2.59 -7.88
CA PHE A 138 -1.78 -1.30 -7.99
C PHE A 138 -3.00 -1.30 -7.08
N THR A 139 -3.08 -0.34 -6.16
CA THR A 139 -4.05 -0.41 -5.08
C THR A 139 -5.34 0.38 -5.37
N PHE A 140 -6.48 -0.30 -5.22
CA PHE A 140 -7.79 0.30 -5.03
C PHE A 140 -8.23 0.07 -3.58
N MET A 141 -9.06 0.96 -3.05
CA MET A 141 -9.63 0.82 -1.70
C MET A 141 -11.10 1.20 -1.70
N PHE A 142 -11.45 2.23 -2.47
CA PHE A 142 -12.81 2.67 -2.68
C PHE A 142 -13.16 2.64 -4.17
N SER A 143 -14.41 2.29 -4.47
CA SER A 143 -15.02 2.33 -5.79
C SER A 143 -15.65 3.69 -6.10
N ASP A 144 -16.04 4.44 -5.07
CA ASP A 144 -16.57 5.80 -5.16
C ASP A 144 -15.45 6.85 -5.00
N GLU A 145 -15.29 7.72 -6.00
CA GLU A 145 -14.27 8.79 -6.01
C GLU A 145 -14.50 9.84 -4.91
N ASN A 146 -15.73 10.11 -4.51
CA ASN A 146 -16.04 11.03 -3.42
C ASN A 146 -15.61 10.45 -2.07
N ILE A 147 -15.91 9.17 -1.82
CA ILE A 147 -15.43 8.48 -0.62
C ILE A 147 -13.90 8.41 -0.64
N ARG A 148 -13.30 8.04 -1.77
CA ARG A 148 -11.84 8.01 -1.95
C ARG A 148 -11.20 9.34 -1.53
N LYS A 149 -11.70 10.49 -1.99
CA LYS A 149 -11.18 11.82 -1.62
C LYS A 149 -11.23 12.11 -0.12
N LEU A 150 -12.23 11.59 0.58
CA LEU A 150 -12.36 11.77 2.03
C LEU A 150 -11.25 11.06 2.80
N PHE A 151 -10.75 9.94 2.27
CA PHE A 151 -9.75 9.07 2.91
C PHE A 151 -8.33 9.18 2.32
N GLU A 152 -8.21 9.57 1.06
CA GLU A 152 -6.97 9.64 0.28
C GLU A 152 -6.84 11.02 -0.40
N PRO A 153 -6.73 12.10 0.40
CA PRO A 153 -6.98 13.47 -0.10
C PRO A 153 -6.02 13.92 -1.20
N ASN A 154 -4.76 13.47 -1.16
CA ASN A 154 -3.71 13.93 -2.07
C ASN A 154 -3.23 12.85 -3.05
N ASP A 155 -3.88 11.69 -3.06
CA ASP A 155 -3.57 10.57 -3.95
C ASP A 155 -4.26 10.73 -5.32
N SER A 156 -3.89 9.88 -6.28
CA SER A 156 -4.47 9.73 -7.61
C SER A 156 -5.96 9.42 -7.56
N SER A 157 -6.73 10.04 -8.46
CA SER A 157 -8.11 9.64 -8.75
C SER A 157 -8.19 8.22 -9.30
N LEU A 158 -9.35 7.58 -9.16
CA LEU A 158 -9.61 6.24 -9.70
C LEU A 158 -9.35 6.17 -11.21
N GLU A 159 -9.73 7.20 -11.96
CA GLU A 159 -9.46 7.33 -13.40
C GLU A 159 -7.96 7.29 -13.71
N ARG A 160 -7.16 8.12 -13.03
CA ARG A 160 -5.70 8.14 -13.22
C ARG A 160 -5.04 6.81 -12.83
N ARG A 161 -5.58 6.10 -11.84
CA ARG A 161 -5.12 4.74 -11.51
C ARG A 161 -5.37 3.78 -12.68
N LYS A 162 -6.57 3.78 -13.25
CA LYS A 162 -6.92 2.95 -14.42
C LYS A 162 -6.05 3.25 -15.64
N GLU A 163 -5.79 4.53 -15.92
CA GLU A 163 -4.87 4.95 -17.00
C GLU A 163 -3.45 4.40 -16.77
N SER A 164 -2.97 4.48 -15.52
CA SER A 164 -1.62 4.03 -15.17
C SER A 164 -1.49 2.52 -15.29
N ILE A 165 -2.49 1.77 -14.82
CA ILE A 165 -2.56 0.32 -15.02
C ILE A 165 -2.53 -0.03 -16.52
N SER A 166 -3.32 0.67 -17.34
CA SER A 166 -3.34 0.46 -18.79
C SER A 166 -1.97 0.71 -19.42
N ALA A 167 -1.25 1.75 -18.98
CA ALA A 167 0.10 2.05 -19.44
C ALA A 167 1.12 0.96 -19.02
N LEU A 168 1.01 0.44 -17.79
CA LEU A 168 1.85 -0.66 -17.30
C LEU A 168 1.64 -1.94 -18.10
N LEU A 169 0.37 -2.30 -18.37
CA LEU A 169 0.03 -3.48 -19.16
C LEU A 169 0.57 -3.38 -20.60
N LYS A 170 0.46 -2.22 -21.25
CA LYS A 170 1.03 -1.97 -22.59
C LYS A 170 2.55 -2.14 -22.64
N ASN A 171 3.24 -1.99 -21.52
CA ASN A 171 4.70 -2.17 -21.40
C ASN A 171 5.09 -3.55 -20.85
N ASN A 172 4.17 -4.52 -20.85
CA ASN A 172 4.37 -5.88 -20.34
C ASN A 172 4.82 -5.92 -18.87
N VAL A 173 4.43 -4.94 -18.07
CA VAL A 173 4.73 -4.93 -16.64
C VAL A 173 3.75 -5.87 -15.93
N ASN A 174 4.27 -6.83 -15.17
CA ASN A 174 3.48 -7.78 -14.38
C ASN A 174 2.72 -7.02 -13.27
N THR A 175 1.47 -6.68 -13.59
CA THR A 175 0.60 -5.82 -12.80
C THR A 175 -0.53 -6.65 -12.22
N LYS A 176 -0.74 -6.49 -10.92
CA LYS A 176 -1.80 -7.11 -10.13
C LYS A 176 -2.60 -6.02 -9.45
N ILE A 177 -3.84 -6.32 -9.10
CA ILE A 177 -4.64 -5.41 -8.29
C ILE A 177 -4.53 -5.78 -6.83
N HIS A 178 -4.39 -4.76 -5.99
CA HIS A 178 -4.48 -4.86 -4.55
C HIS A 178 -5.72 -4.09 -4.09
N ILE A 179 -6.64 -4.75 -3.42
CA ILE A 179 -7.79 -4.14 -2.76
C ILE A 179 -7.42 -4.05 -1.29
N GLY A 180 -6.99 -2.87 -0.83
CA GLY A 180 -6.40 -2.79 0.50
C GLY A 180 -6.05 -1.40 1.05
N PRO A 181 -6.22 -1.18 2.36
CA PRO A 181 -6.88 -2.11 3.28
C PRO A 181 -8.40 -2.14 3.05
N PHE A 182 -8.99 -3.32 2.89
CA PHE A 182 -10.45 -3.50 2.80
C PHE A 182 -11.04 -3.35 4.20
N ILE A 183 -11.77 -2.24 4.41
CA ILE A 183 -12.43 -1.93 5.67
C ILE A 183 -13.87 -2.44 5.58
N PRO A 184 -14.38 -3.16 6.60
CA PRO A 184 -15.72 -3.71 6.57
C PRO A 184 -16.78 -2.64 6.25
N TYR A 185 -17.68 -2.95 5.32
CA TYR A 185 -18.86 -2.14 4.99
C TYR A 185 -18.59 -0.72 4.48
N THR A 186 -17.35 -0.34 4.19
CA THR A 186 -17.05 0.97 3.57
C THR A 186 -17.18 0.96 2.06
N ASP A 187 -17.20 -0.23 1.46
CA ASP A 187 -17.41 -0.46 0.03
C ASP A 187 -17.94 -1.88 -0.20
N ASP A 188 -18.32 -2.15 -1.44
CA ASP A 188 -18.79 -3.45 -1.93
C ASP A 188 -17.69 -4.08 -2.82
N LEU A 189 -17.41 -5.39 -2.68
CA LEU A 189 -16.34 -5.99 -3.48
C LEU A 189 -16.73 -6.01 -4.95
N ALA A 190 -17.96 -6.29 -5.32
CA ALA A 190 -18.36 -6.28 -6.74
C ALA A 190 -18.11 -4.91 -7.38
N ASN A 191 -18.38 -3.81 -6.65
CA ASN A 191 -18.05 -2.47 -7.12
C ASN A 191 -16.54 -2.24 -7.27
N LEU A 192 -15.72 -2.67 -6.31
CA LEU A 192 -14.26 -2.57 -6.41
C LEU A 192 -13.70 -3.39 -7.57
N PHE A 193 -14.24 -4.58 -7.81
CA PHE A 193 -13.87 -5.43 -8.94
C PHE A 193 -14.29 -4.82 -10.29
N SER A 194 -15.38 -4.05 -10.34
CA SER A 194 -15.77 -3.30 -11.55
C SER A 194 -14.75 -2.23 -11.98
N LEU A 195 -13.86 -1.81 -11.07
CA LEU A 195 -12.78 -0.89 -11.41
C LEU A 195 -11.60 -1.56 -12.13
N ILE A 196 -11.50 -2.88 -12.05
CA ILE A 196 -10.32 -3.62 -12.52
C ILE A 196 -10.28 -3.58 -14.05
N PRO A 197 -9.23 -3.00 -14.66
CA PRO A 197 -9.11 -2.98 -16.12
C PRO A 197 -8.97 -4.38 -16.72
N ASP A 198 -9.44 -4.53 -17.95
CA ASP A 198 -9.23 -5.75 -18.74
C ASP A 198 -7.75 -6.12 -18.83
N GLY A 199 -7.47 -7.42 -18.88
CA GLY A 199 -6.10 -7.96 -18.91
C GLY A 199 -5.48 -8.19 -17.52
N ILE A 200 -6.09 -7.67 -16.45
CA ILE A 200 -5.75 -8.10 -15.09
C ILE A 200 -6.46 -9.41 -14.76
N LYS A 201 -5.70 -10.35 -14.19
CA LYS A 201 -6.25 -11.60 -13.64
C LYS A 201 -6.00 -11.78 -12.16
N ASP A 202 -4.88 -11.29 -11.64
CA ASP A 202 -4.52 -11.49 -10.25
C ASP A 202 -5.00 -10.33 -9.37
N VAL A 203 -5.78 -10.67 -8.34
CA VAL A 203 -6.33 -9.72 -7.37
C VAL A 203 -5.97 -10.18 -5.96
N GLN A 204 -5.37 -9.29 -5.17
CA GLN A 204 -5.15 -9.50 -3.75
C GLN A 204 -6.12 -8.63 -2.96
N ILE A 205 -6.83 -9.21 -2.00
CA ILE A 205 -7.68 -8.46 -1.06
C ILE A 205 -6.98 -8.50 0.30
N GLU A 206 -6.62 -7.36 0.86
CA GLU A 206 -6.03 -7.26 2.20
C GLU A 206 -7.08 -6.71 3.17
N ILE A 207 -7.59 -7.54 4.08
CA ILE A 207 -8.50 -7.08 5.12
C ILE A 207 -7.75 -6.14 6.06
N TYR A 208 -8.41 -5.06 6.50
CA TYR A 208 -7.81 -4.10 7.42
C TYR A 208 -7.27 -4.78 8.68
N ASN A 209 -5.98 -4.54 8.95
CA ASN A 209 -5.29 -5.04 10.13
C ASN A 209 -5.38 -4.01 11.27
N SER A 210 -6.21 -4.32 12.26
CA SER A 210 -6.47 -3.46 13.40
C SER A 210 -5.29 -3.27 14.36
N LYS A 211 -4.30 -4.16 14.36
CA LYS A 211 -3.11 -4.07 15.23
C LYS A 211 -2.10 -3.04 14.76
N VAL A 212 -1.89 -2.94 13.46
CA VAL A 212 -0.93 -1.98 12.88
C VAL A 212 -1.58 -0.63 12.61
N GLY A 213 -2.90 -0.61 12.43
CA GLY A 213 -3.68 0.60 12.36
C GLY A 213 -4.11 1.10 13.74
N ASN A 214 -5.02 2.08 13.74
CA ASN A 214 -5.72 2.54 14.93
C ASN A 214 -7.22 2.44 14.63
N ILE A 215 -7.81 1.34 15.09
CA ILE A 215 -9.21 1.03 14.82
C ILE A 215 -10.15 2.12 15.37
N SER A 216 -9.86 2.67 16.55
CA SER A 216 -10.69 3.71 17.17
C SER A 216 -10.71 4.98 16.35
N ASN A 217 -9.52 5.40 15.86
CA ASN A 217 -9.43 6.53 14.94
C ASN A 217 -10.17 6.22 13.64
N LEU A 218 -9.97 5.03 13.06
CA LEU A 218 -10.66 4.64 11.83
C LEU A 218 -12.18 4.68 11.97
N VAL A 219 -12.72 4.10 13.04
CA VAL A 219 -14.16 4.10 13.35
C VAL A 219 -14.68 5.52 13.51
N SER A 220 -13.96 6.39 14.24
CA SER A 220 -14.32 7.81 14.36
C SER A 220 -14.39 8.48 12.99
N MET A 221 -13.42 8.21 12.12
CA MET A 221 -13.37 8.82 10.80
C MET A 221 -14.48 8.30 9.89
N VAL A 222 -14.81 7.02 9.95
CA VAL A 222 -15.94 6.44 9.21
C VAL A 222 -17.26 7.01 9.72
N LYS A 223 -17.42 7.20 11.03
CA LYS A 223 -18.59 7.84 11.63
C LYS A 223 -18.80 9.25 11.08
N ASP A 224 -17.71 10.03 11.01
CA ASP A 224 -17.76 11.43 10.59
C ASP A 224 -17.87 11.61 9.07
N LYS A 225 -17.27 10.71 8.28
CA LYS A 225 -17.11 10.86 6.82
C LYS A 225 -18.04 9.98 5.98
N ILE A 226 -18.56 8.89 6.54
CA ILE A 226 -19.46 7.95 5.84
C ILE A 226 -20.81 7.93 6.55
N SER A 227 -20.91 7.23 7.68
CA SER A 227 -22.13 7.18 8.49
C SER A 227 -21.88 6.56 9.87
N ILE A 228 -22.75 6.90 10.82
CA ILE A 228 -22.74 6.30 12.16
C ILE A 228 -23.05 4.80 12.13
N ASP A 229 -23.87 4.35 11.18
CA ASP A 229 -24.27 2.94 11.07
C ASP A 229 -23.14 2.09 10.50
N THR A 230 -22.40 2.59 9.50
CA THR A 230 -21.19 1.93 8.99
C THR A 230 -20.15 1.80 10.10
N ALA A 231 -19.94 2.85 10.90
CA ALA A 231 -19.01 2.82 12.02
C ALA A 231 -19.37 1.74 13.05
N LYS A 232 -20.65 1.65 13.46
CA LYS A 232 -21.13 0.60 14.38
C LYS A 232 -20.91 -0.81 13.83
N LYS A 233 -21.15 -1.02 12.53
CA LYS A 233 -20.92 -2.33 11.89
C LYS A 233 -19.44 -2.72 11.90
N ILE A 234 -18.53 -1.75 11.66
CA ILE A 234 -17.08 -1.98 11.78
C ILE A 234 -16.72 -2.35 13.22
N GLU A 235 -17.23 -1.60 14.21
CA GLU A 235 -16.98 -1.92 15.62
C GLU A 235 -17.43 -3.34 15.97
N GLU A 236 -18.59 -3.76 15.47
CA GLU A 236 -19.12 -5.10 15.70
C GLU A 236 -18.19 -6.18 15.11
N VAL A 237 -17.67 -5.98 13.90
CA VAL A 237 -16.71 -6.93 13.27
C VAL A 237 -15.47 -7.13 14.14
N TYR A 238 -14.91 -6.07 14.70
CA TYR A 238 -13.68 -6.14 15.49
C TYR A 238 -13.92 -6.37 16.99
N ARG A 239 -15.17 -6.50 17.44
CA ARG A 239 -15.54 -6.68 18.85
C ARG A 239 -15.13 -8.04 19.40
N SER A 240 -15.26 -9.09 18.60
CA SER A 240 -14.95 -10.47 19.00
C SER A 240 -14.27 -11.22 17.86
N LYS A 241 -13.54 -12.29 18.21
CA LYS A 241 -12.92 -13.16 17.21
C LYS A 241 -13.97 -13.83 16.31
N GLU A 242 -15.09 -14.23 16.90
CA GLU A 242 -16.21 -14.85 16.19
C GLU A 242 -16.79 -13.91 15.12
N ASN A 243 -17.07 -12.65 15.48
CA ASN A 243 -17.58 -11.66 14.53
C ASN A 243 -16.58 -11.38 13.39
N TYR A 244 -15.29 -11.31 13.72
CA TYR A 244 -14.25 -11.12 12.72
C TYR A 244 -14.14 -12.33 11.77
N ASP A 245 -14.16 -13.54 12.31
CA ASP A 245 -14.09 -14.78 11.53
C ASP A 245 -15.31 -14.90 10.60
N LEU A 246 -16.52 -14.56 11.08
CA LEU A 246 -17.73 -14.49 10.26
C LEU A 246 -17.59 -13.49 9.10
N PHE A 247 -17.11 -12.27 9.38
CA PHE A 247 -16.87 -11.27 8.34
C PHE A 247 -15.85 -11.76 7.30
N VAL A 248 -14.78 -12.44 7.74
CA VAL A 248 -13.76 -13.02 6.85
C VAL A 248 -14.37 -14.11 5.97
N GLU A 249 -15.22 -14.98 6.51
CA GLU A 249 -15.92 -16.02 5.76
C GLU A 249 -16.86 -15.44 4.71
N ASP A 250 -17.62 -14.39 5.07
CA ASP A 250 -18.53 -13.74 4.13
C ASP A 250 -17.77 -13.00 3.02
N THR A 251 -16.65 -12.35 3.37
CA THR A 251 -15.74 -11.73 2.39
C THR A 251 -15.19 -12.78 1.41
N LYS A 252 -14.85 -13.98 1.88
CA LYS A 252 -14.42 -15.11 1.03
C LYS A 252 -15.52 -15.57 0.09
N LYS A 253 -16.74 -15.74 0.59
CA LYS A 253 -17.91 -16.14 -0.23
C LYS A 253 -18.20 -15.10 -1.32
N GLU A 254 -18.16 -13.82 -0.99
CA GLU A 254 -18.36 -12.72 -1.94
C GLU A 254 -17.27 -12.72 -3.02
N ALA A 255 -15.99 -12.86 -2.61
CA ALA A 255 -14.88 -12.98 -3.55
C ALA A 255 -15.03 -14.19 -4.49
N ASP A 256 -15.46 -15.34 -3.97
CA ASP A 256 -15.71 -16.55 -4.78
C ASP A 256 -16.82 -16.35 -5.81
N LEU A 257 -17.89 -15.62 -5.45
CA LEU A 257 -18.98 -15.27 -6.37
C LEU A 257 -18.47 -14.38 -7.50
N VAL A 258 -17.68 -13.35 -7.17
CA VAL A 258 -17.07 -12.46 -8.18
C VAL A 258 -16.10 -13.23 -9.07
N ASN A 259 -15.29 -14.13 -8.50
CA ASN A 259 -14.40 -14.99 -9.26
C ASN A 259 -15.16 -15.86 -10.27
N LYS A 260 -16.22 -16.57 -9.85
CA LYS A 260 -17.03 -17.42 -10.74
C LYS A 260 -17.59 -16.65 -11.94
N LYS A 261 -17.87 -15.36 -11.78
CA LYS A 261 -18.41 -14.48 -12.82
C LYS A 261 -17.35 -13.94 -13.79
N HIS A 262 -16.14 -13.65 -13.30
CA HIS A 262 -15.13 -12.89 -14.05
C HIS A 262 -13.80 -13.63 -14.30
N GLY A 263 -13.56 -14.76 -13.63
CA GLY A 263 -12.36 -15.59 -13.76
C GLY A 263 -11.10 -14.88 -13.28
N PHE A 264 -11.09 -14.42 -12.03
CA PHE A 264 -9.94 -13.78 -11.36
C PHE A 264 -9.19 -14.78 -10.46
N ASN A 265 -7.86 -14.65 -10.39
CA ASN A 265 -7.06 -15.35 -9.38
C ASN A 265 -7.05 -14.50 -8.10
N ILE A 266 -7.97 -14.79 -7.18
CA ILE A 266 -8.12 -14.01 -5.95
C ILE A 266 -7.30 -14.62 -4.81
N ASN A 267 -6.52 -13.79 -4.12
CA ASN A 267 -5.83 -14.14 -2.87
C ASN A 267 -6.26 -13.18 -1.76
N ILE A 268 -6.84 -13.71 -0.68
CA ILE A 268 -7.24 -12.90 0.47
C ILE A 268 -6.19 -12.98 1.57
N VAL A 269 -5.61 -11.85 1.93
CA VAL A 269 -4.72 -11.67 3.08
C VAL A 269 -5.60 -11.36 4.29
N VAL A 270 -5.63 -12.31 5.22
CA VAL A 270 -6.39 -12.22 6.47
C VAL A 270 -5.41 -11.99 7.63
N PRO A 271 -5.35 -10.78 8.19
CA PRO A 271 -4.62 -10.54 9.42
C PRO A 271 -5.11 -11.44 10.56
N ARG A 272 -4.23 -11.70 11.53
CA ARG A 272 -4.68 -12.35 12.77
C ARG A 272 -5.63 -11.40 13.51
N PHE A 273 -6.71 -11.96 14.04
CA PHE A 273 -7.53 -11.23 14.99
C PHE A 273 -6.71 -10.96 16.25
N ASP A 274 -6.52 -9.68 16.57
CA ASP A 274 -5.97 -9.23 17.84
C ASP A 274 -7.09 -8.50 18.59
N SER A 275 -7.23 -8.71 19.92
CA SER A 275 -8.33 -8.13 20.70
C SER A 275 -8.22 -6.60 20.77
N CYS A 276 -8.92 -5.93 19.86
CA CYS A 276 -8.82 -4.50 19.60
C CYS A 276 -9.32 -3.63 20.76
N TYR A 277 -10.31 -4.14 21.50
CA TYR A 277 -11.02 -3.40 22.55
C TYR A 277 -10.55 -3.75 23.97
N ASN A 278 -9.65 -4.72 24.14
CA ASN A 278 -9.26 -5.24 25.46
C ASN A 278 -7.83 -4.89 25.91
N ASN A 279 -7.05 -4.13 25.15
CA ASN A 279 -5.69 -3.79 25.56
C ASN A 279 -5.41 -2.28 25.48
N ASN A 280 -5.56 -1.62 26.63
CA ASN A 280 -4.90 -0.34 26.94
C ASN A 280 -3.36 -0.47 27.03
N GLU A 281 -2.76 -1.53 26.49
CA GLU A 281 -1.32 -1.73 26.45
C GLU A 281 -0.85 -1.93 25.00
N ILE A 282 -0.60 -0.81 24.32
CA ILE A 282 0.26 -0.81 23.14
C ILE A 282 1.69 -1.05 23.64
N LYS A 283 2.08 -2.32 23.78
CA LYS A 283 3.48 -2.70 23.95
C LYS A 283 4.15 -2.70 22.58
N TYR A 284 5.03 -1.72 22.38
CA TYR A 284 5.86 -1.52 21.20
C TYR A 284 7.15 -2.33 21.22
#